data_AF-A0A1B2F021-F1
#
_entry.id   AF-A0A1B2F021-F1
#
_cell.length_a   1.000
_cell.length_b   1.000
_cell.length_c   1.000
_cell.angle_alpha   90.00
_cell.angle_beta   90.00
_cell.angle_gamma   90.00
#
_symmetry.space_group_name_H-M   'P 1'
#
loop_
_entity.id
_entity.type
_entity.pdbx_description
1 polymer ?
#
loop_
_entity_poly.entity_id
_entity_poly.type
_entity_poly.pdbx_seq_one_letter_code
_entity_poly.pdbx_strand_id
1 'polypeptide(L)'
;MTSRGIQLLTAAISLLALTTSAVPSVYPGHAECPWEKAQNKWPQFIAGAYGGGEPFFTIHFTRDVGDIWAGHCYFIMYRGNENWLAVGKVRPEPFTFKYFTFAYERRTLTVPLADTDKTKKEERHGGDPLKYKINVWRAIFTYNDAGEVYYDHDGERVGTMYCRIGTECWK
;
A
#
# COMPACT_ATOMS: atom_id res chain seq x y z
N MET A 1 -59.45 41.46 25.08
CA MET A 1 -58.77 40.65 24.05
C MET A 1 -57.26 40.71 24.33
N THR A 2 -56.75 39.75 25.10
CA THR A 2 -55.34 39.69 25.51
C THR A 2 -54.69 38.47 24.85
N SER A 3 -53.96 38.72 23.76
CA SER A 3 -53.19 37.71 23.03
C SER A 3 -51.85 37.51 23.74
N ARG A 4 -51.60 36.29 24.24
CA ARG A 4 -50.32 35.88 24.83
C ARG A 4 -49.45 35.28 23.73
N GLY A 5 -48.41 36.01 23.33
CA GLY A 5 -47.37 35.53 22.43
C GLY A 5 -46.41 34.59 23.17
N ILE A 6 -46.31 33.35 22.69
CA ILE A 6 -45.38 32.33 23.18
C ILE A 6 -44.05 32.53 22.43
N GLN A 7 -43.04 33.06 23.12
CA GLN A 7 -41.67 33.06 22.62
C GLN A 7 -41.04 31.69 22.87
N LEU A 8 -40.87 30.88 21.83
CA LEU A 8 -40.03 29.68 21.87
C LEU A 8 -38.57 30.10 21.83
N LEU A 9 -37.88 29.93 22.96
CA LEU A 9 -36.41 29.96 23.03
C LEU A 9 -35.86 28.69 22.37
N THR A 10 -35.23 28.85 21.20
CA THR A 10 -34.46 27.78 20.56
C THR A 10 -33.06 27.77 21.14
N ALA A 11 -32.76 26.81 22.03
CA ALA A 11 -31.42 26.60 22.57
C ALA A 11 -30.54 25.94 21.49
N ALA A 12 -29.61 26.71 20.91
CA ALA A 12 -28.61 26.19 19.98
C ALA A 12 -27.55 25.39 20.76
N ILE A 13 -27.77 24.07 20.89
CA ILE A 13 -26.78 23.13 21.39
C ILE A 13 -25.70 22.98 20.31
N SER A 14 -24.59 23.69 20.47
CA SER A 14 -23.39 23.51 19.64
C SER A 14 -22.71 22.22 20.05
N LEU A 15 -23.00 21.14 19.31
CA LEU A 15 -22.26 19.88 19.38
C LEU A 15 -20.83 20.13 18.89
N LEU A 16 -19.90 20.37 19.82
CA LEU A 16 -18.47 20.25 19.56
C LEU A 16 -18.17 18.78 19.26
N ALA A 17 -18.23 18.41 17.98
CA ALA A 17 -17.76 17.12 17.51
C ALA A 17 -16.24 17.09 17.72
N LEU A 18 -15.79 16.39 18.77
CA LEU A 18 -14.38 16.01 18.90
C LEU A 18 -14.08 14.99 17.80
N THR A 19 -13.68 15.47 16.64
CA THR A 19 -13.09 14.62 15.60
C THR A 19 -11.70 14.23 16.07
N THR A 20 -11.56 13.03 16.63
CA THR A 20 -10.26 12.42 16.85
C THR A 20 -9.68 12.08 15.49
N SER A 21 -8.83 12.96 14.95
CA SER A 21 -8.01 12.62 13.80
C SER A 21 -7.06 11.51 14.24
N ALA A 22 -7.27 10.30 13.74
CA ALA A 22 -6.30 9.24 13.91
C ALA A 22 -4.98 9.71 13.31
N VAL A 23 -3.91 9.70 14.10
CA VAL A 23 -2.58 10.04 13.59
C VAL A 23 -2.17 8.92 12.63
N PRO A 24 -1.83 9.23 11.36
CA PRO A 24 -1.39 8.21 10.43
C PRO A 24 -0.15 7.51 10.99
N SER A 25 -0.20 6.18 11.10
CA SER A 25 0.94 5.40 11.53
C SER A 25 1.87 5.15 10.35
N VAL A 26 3.15 5.47 10.54
CA VAL A 26 4.20 5.26 9.55
C VAL A 26 5.12 4.17 10.04
N TYR A 27 5.14 3.03 9.37
CA TYR A 27 6.13 1.99 9.61
C TYR A 27 7.30 2.23 8.65
N PRO A 28 8.53 2.43 9.18
CA PRO A 28 9.71 2.54 8.35
C PRO A 28 9.89 1.25 7.55
N GLY A 29 10.25 1.37 6.28
CA GLY A 29 10.63 0.21 5.49
C GLY A 29 12.06 -0.24 5.77
N HIS A 30 12.57 -1.07 4.88
CA HIS A 30 13.90 -1.66 5.02
C HIS A 30 15.01 -0.60 4.92
N ALA A 31 16.03 -0.70 5.79
CA ALA A 31 17.13 0.26 5.87
C ALA A 31 18.00 0.33 4.59
N GLU A 32 17.98 -0.72 3.77
CA GLU A 32 18.67 -0.78 2.47
C GLU A 32 17.81 -0.28 1.30
N CYS A 33 16.65 0.30 1.56
CA CYS A 33 15.82 0.82 0.48
C CYS A 33 16.50 2.02 -0.24
N PRO A 34 16.35 2.15 -1.57
CA PRO A 34 16.78 3.33 -2.34
C PRO A 34 16.32 4.70 -1.80
N TRP A 35 15.17 4.77 -1.13
CA TRP A 35 14.69 6.02 -0.49
C TRP A 35 15.52 6.41 0.74
N GLU A 36 15.97 5.44 1.52
CA GLU A 36 16.77 5.68 2.73
C GLU A 36 18.27 5.74 2.38
N LYS A 37 18.68 5.06 1.30
CA LYS A 37 20.05 5.03 0.78
C LYS A 37 20.05 5.26 -0.72
N ALA A 38 20.20 6.52 -1.15
CA ALA A 38 20.13 6.91 -2.56
C ALA A 38 21.15 6.20 -3.48
N GLN A 39 22.24 5.67 -2.94
CA GLN A 39 23.21 4.84 -3.68
C GLN A 39 22.67 3.44 -4.02
N ASN A 40 21.66 2.96 -3.31
CA ASN A 40 21.03 1.67 -3.57
C ASN A 40 20.04 1.80 -4.73
N LYS A 41 19.88 0.71 -5.47
CA LYS A 41 19.09 0.67 -6.70
C LYS A 41 17.90 -0.26 -6.51
N TRP A 42 16.75 0.10 -7.09
CA TRP A 42 15.52 -0.68 -6.96
C TRP A 42 15.66 -2.14 -7.42
N PRO A 43 16.22 -2.45 -8.60
CA PRO A 43 16.42 -3.84 -9.03
C PRO A 43 17.18 -4.69 -8.00
N GLN A 44 18.30 -4.17 -7.49
CA GLN A 44 19.18 -4.84 -6.53
C GLN A 44 18.49 -4.99 -5.18
N PHE A 45 17.78 -3.95 -4.72
CA PHE A 45 17.02 -3.99 -3.47
C PHE A 45 15.91 -5.05 -3.53
N ILE A 46 15.09 -5.02 -4.58
CA ILE A 46 13.97 -5.96 -4.74
C ILE A 46 14.47 -7.39 -4.93
N ALA A 47 15.61 -7.60 -5.59
CA ALA A 47 16.25 -8.90 -5.71
C ALA A 47 16.97 -9.37 -4.43
N GLY A 48 16.99 -8.58 -3.36
CA GLY A 48 17.59 -8.94 -2.07
C GLY A 48 19.12 -8.84 -2.02
N ALA A 49 19.75 -8.13 -2.95
CA ALA A 49 21.21 -8.06 -3.07
C ALA A 49 21.91 -7.37 -1.89
N TYR A 50 21.19 -6.55 -1.13
CA TYR A 50 21.73 -5.82 0.02
C TYR A 50 21.57 -6.55 1.37
N GLY A 51 20.98 -7.75 1.37
CA GLY A 51 20.69 -8.51 2.60
C GLY A 51 19.61 -7.86 3.47
N GLY A 52 19.48 -8.32 4.72
CA GLY A 52 18.61 -7.70 5.73
C GLY A 52 17.17 -8.25 5.84
N GLY A 53 16.78 -9.20 4.99
CA GLY A 53 15.48 -9.87 5.06
C GLY A 53 14.76 -9.89 3.71
N GLU A 54 13.46 -10.16 3.73
CA GLU A 54 12.62 -10.13 2.53
C GLU A 54 12.34 -8.65 2.15
N PRO A 55 12.77 -8.19 0.96
CA PRO A 55 12.55 -6.81 0.56
C PRO A 55 11.07 -6.60 0.26
N PHE A 56 10.50 -5.59 0.91
CA PHE A 56 9.14 -5.14 0.65
C PHE A 56 9.11 -3.64 0.37
N PHE A 57 8.10 -3.23 -0.38
CA PHE A 57 7.83 -1.84 -0.71
C PHE A 57 6.34 -1.65 -0.98
N THR A 58 5.91 -0.40 -1.12
CA THR A 58 4.55 -0.06 -1.54
C THR A 58 4.60 0.67 -2.88
N ILE A 59 3.59 0.47 -3.71
CA ILE A 59 3.36 1.27 -4.92
C ILE A 59 2.08 2.08 -4.71
N HIS A 60 2.18 3.40 -4.86
CA HIS A 60 1.01 4.27 -4.96
C HIS A 60 0.65 4.44 -6.44
N PHE A 61 -0.49 3.92 -6.85
CA PHE A 61 -0.97 4.06 -8.22
C PHE A 61 -1.74 5.37 -8.40
N THR A 62 -1.47 6.11 -9.46
CA THR A 62 -2.09 7.40 -9.79
C THR A 62 -3.21 7.29 -10.82
N ARG A 63 -3.38 6.13 -11.45
CA ARG A 63 -4.49 5.81 -12.37
C ARG A 63 -4.90 4.35 -12.26
N ASP A 64 -6.11 4.05 -12.71
CA ASP A 64 -6.63 2.68 -12.73
C ASP A 64 -5.92 1.83 -13.80
N VAL A 65 -5.63 0.58 -13.46
CA VAL A 65 -5.05 -0.43 -14.38
C VAL A 65 -5.68 -1.79 -14.08
N GLY A 66 -6.68 -2.19 -14.87
CA GLY A 66 -7.40 -3.45 -14.65
C GLY A 66 -8.06 -3.48 -13.27
N ASP A 67 -7.61 -4.38 -12.40
CA ASP A 67 -8.09 -4.53 -11.01
C ASP A 67 -7.35 -3.63 -9.99
N ILE A 68 -6.38 -2.83 -10.44
CA ILE A 68 -5.63 -1.88 -9.60
C ILE A 68 -6.29 -0.50 -9.70
N TRP A 69 -6.52 0.13 -8.55
CA TRP A 69 -7.25 1.39 -8.44
C TRP A 69 -6.32 2.56 -8.12
N ALA A 70 -6.59 3.70 -8.73
CA ALA A 70 -5.91 4.96 -8.48
C ALA A 70 -6.10 5.44 -7.03
N GLY A 71 -5.13 6.19 -6.52
CA GLY A 71 -5.16 6.77 -5.18
C GLY A 71 -4.97 5.75 -4.05
N HIS A 72 -4.57 4.53 -4.38
CA HIS A 72 -4.39 3.43 -3.42
C HIS A 72 -2.96 2.89 -3.45
N CYS A 73 -2.57 2.31 -2.31
CA CYS A 73 -1.25 1.76 -2.09
C CYS A 73 -1.31 0.26 -1.98
N TYR A 74 -0.39 -0.39 -2.66
CA TYR A 74 -0.30 -1.83 -2.73
C TYR A 74 1.05 -2.23 -2.20
N PHE A 75 1.05 -3.06 -1.17
CA PHE A 75 2.23 -3.72 -0.63
C PHE A 75 2.70 -4.78 -1.62
N ILE A 76 3.93 -4.67 -2.07
CA ILE A 76 4.55 -5.57 -3.04
C ILE A 76 5.76 -6.23 -2.39
N MET A 77 5.90 -7.53 -2.62
CA MET A 77 7.04 -8.32 -2.18
C MET A 77 7.45 -9.30 -3.27
N TYR A 78 8.74 -9.33 -3.56
CA TYR A 78 9.33 -10.30 -4.47
C TYR A 78 9.72 -11.56 -3.69
N ARG A 79 9.29 -12.73 -4.17
CA ARG A 79 9.54 -14.03 -3.55
C ARG A 79 10.61 -14.85 -4.26
N GLY A 80 11.32 -14.26 -5.23
CA GLY A 80 12.29 -14.98 -6.05
C GLY A 80 11.66 -15.71 -7.24
N ASN A 81 12.48 -16.08 -8.23
CA ASN A 81 12.05 -16.80 -9.43
C ASN A 81 10.85 -16.15 -10.14
N GLU A 82 10.88 -14.83 -10.29
CA GLU A 82 9.79 -14.05 -10.90
C GLU A 82 8.43 -14.18 -10.18
N ASN A 83 8.42 -14.61 -8.91
CA ASN A 83 7.22 -14.68 -8.10
C ASN A 83 6.96 -13.39 -7.35
N TRP A 84 5.77 -12.85 -7.51
CA TRP A 84 5.34 -11.63 -6.84
C TRP A 84 4.16 -11.89 -5.92
N LEU A 85 4.20 -11.23 -4.77
CA LEU A 85 3.06 -11.06 -3.89
C LEU A 85 2.65 -9.59 -3.91
N ALA A 86 1.37 -9.34 -4.20
CA ALA A 86 0.77 -8.03 -4.08
C ALA A 86 -0.42 -8.09 -3.13
N VAL A 87 -0.42 -7.20 -2.14
CA VAL A 87 -1.49 -7.06 -1.16
C VAL A 87 -1.94 -5.61 -1.11
N GLY A 88 -3.22 -5.36 -1.26
CA GLY A 88 -3.78 -4.02 -1.24
C GLY A 88 -5.28 -4.09 -1.48
N LYS A 89 -5.92 -2.96 -1.78
CA LYS A 89 -7.37 -2.89 -1.86
C LYS A 89 -7.89 -3.64 -3.10
N VAL A 90 -8.40 -4.86 -2.88
CA VAL A 90 -9.25 -5.61 -3.83
C VAL A 90 -10.69 -5.56 -3.31
N ARG A 91 -11.51 -4.63 -3.84
CA ARG A 91 -12.98 -4.52 -3.66
C ARG A 91 -13.51 -4.43 -2.19
N PRO A 92 -14.76 -3.95 -1.99
CA PRO A 92 -15.21 -3.44 -0.71
C PRO A 92 -15.88 -4.55 0.11
N GLU A 93 -15.08 -5.27 0.86
CA GLU A 93 -15.51 -5.72 2.19
C GLU A 93 -14.75 -4.87 3.20
N PRO A 94 -15.27 -4.64 4.43
CA PRO A 94 -14.61 -3.83 5.44
C PRO A 94 -13.31 -4.52 5.89
N PHE A 95 -12.26 -4.33 5.09
CA PHE A 95 -10.93 -4.78 5.39
C PHE A 95 -10.37 -3.88 6.48
N THR A 96 -10.45 -4.40 7.71
CA THR A 96 -9.52 -3.98 8.75
C THR A 96 -8.13 -4.42 8.31
N PHE A 97 -7.15 -3.51 8.37
CA PHE A 97 -5.71 -3.76 8.22
C PHE A 97 -5.18 -4.63 9.39
N LYS A 98 -5.92 -5.66 9.80
CA LYS A 98 -5.73 -6.42 11.05
C LYS A 98 -4.60 -7.46 10.98
N TYR A 99 -3.93 -7.64 9.84
CA TYR A 99 -3.11 -8.84 9.59
C TYR A 99 -1.67 -8.58 9.10
N PHE A 100 -1.13 -7.37 9.25
CA PHE A 100 0.30 -7.13 9.02
C PHE A 100 0.98 -6.55 10.25
N THR A 101 1.10 -7.36 11.29
CA THR A 101 2.17 -7.16 12.27
C THR A 101 3.41 -7.82 11.69
N PHE A 102 4.28 -7.08 11.01
CA PHE A 102 5.61 -7.60 10.69
C PHE A 102 6.39 -7.69 12.01
N ALA A 103 6.57 -8.91 12.52
CA ALA A 103 7.51 -9.17 13.60
C ALA A 103 8.93 -8.99 13.04
N TYR A 104 9.38 -7.74 13.03
CA TYR A 104 10.72 -7.34 12.58
C TYR A 104 11.84 -7.93 13.45
N GLU A 105 11.50 -8.50 14.61
CA GLU A 105 12.41 -9.26 15.47
C GLU A 105 12.04 -10.75 15.51
N ARG A 106 12.82 -11.56 14.78
CA ARG A 106 13.00 -13.02 14.91
C ARG A 106 11.92 -13.78 15.70
N ARG A 107 10.90 -14.27 15.00
CA ARG A 107 10.32 -15.63 15.11
C ARG A 107 9.13 -15.71 14.17
N THR A 108 9.16 -16.70 13.27
CA THR A 108 8.07 -17.21 12.41
C THR A 108 6.73 -16.48 12.54
N LEU A 109 6.41 -15.68 11.53
CA LEU A 109 5.12 -15.04 11.39
C LEU A 109 4.10 -16.05 10.84
N THR A 110 3.46 -16.81 11.72
CA THR A 110 2.21 -17.47 11.36
C THR A 110 1.11 -16.43 11.47
N VAL A 111 0.96 -15.57 10.44
CA VAL A 111 -0.30 -14.85 10.28
C VAL A 111 -1.32 -15.94 9.96
N PRO A 112 -2.35 -16.14 10.80
CA PRO A 112 -3.54 -16.79 10.28
C PRO A 112 -4.08 -15.79 9.28
N LEU A 113 -3.69 -15.96 8.01
CA LEU A 113 -4.51 -15.54 6.89
C LEU A 113 -5.81 -16.28 7.14
N ALA A 114 -6.73 -15.65 7.89
CA ALA A 114 -8.05 -16.17 8.06
C ALA A 114 -8.55 -16.36 6.64
N ASP A 115 -8.69 -17.63 6.28
CA ASP A 115 -9.23 -18.09 5.03
C ASP A 115 -10.68 -17.66 5.00
N THR A 116 -10.90 -16.40 4.65
CA THR A 116 -12.19 -15.88 4.22
C THR A 116 -12.18 -15.83 2.70
N ASP A 117 -11.79 -16.92 2.04
CA ASP A 117 -12.29 -17.43 0.75
C ASP A 117 -12.36 -16.46 -0.47
N LYS A 118 -11.86 -15.22 -0.38
CA LYS A 118 -12.04 -14.18 -1.43
C LYS A 118 -10.93 -13.13 -1.53
N THR A 119 -9.92 -13.12 -0.66
CA THR A 119 -8.73 -12.31 -0.91
C THR A 119 -7.78 -13.09 -1.80
N LYS A 120 -7.75 -12.73 -3.09
CA LYS A 120 -6.86 -13.33 -4.09
C LYS A 120 -5.40 -13.12 -3.68
N LYS A 121 -4.83 -14.02 -2.87
CA LYS A 121 -3.38 -14.20 -2.78
C LYS A 121 -2.94 -14.83 -4.09
N GLU A 122 -2.65 -13.98 -5.05
CA GLU A 122 -2.32 -14.42 -6.39
C GLU A 122 -0.79 -14.44 -6.54
N GLU A 123 -0.19 -15.60 -6.34
CA GLU A 123 1.21 -15.82 -6.72
C GLU A 123 1.24 -15.91 -8.25
N ARG A 124 1.95 -14.96 -8.86
CA ARG A 124 2.07 -14.88 -10.32
C ARG A 124 3.54 -14.83 -10.71
N HIS A 125 3.86 -15.62 -11.73
CA HIS A 125 5.16 -15.63 -12.38
C HIS A 125 5.24 -14.49 -13.39
N GLY A 126 6.47 -14.05 -13.67
CA GLY A 126 6.78 -13.00 -14.63
C GLY A 126 7.21 -11.71 -13.95
N GLY A 127 8.01 -10.93 -14.66
CA GLY A 127 8.59 -9.69 -14.14
C GLY A 127 9.87 -9.99 -13.37
N ASP A 128 11.00 -9.80 -14.06
CA ASP A 128 12.32 -9.92 -13.47
C ASP A 128 12.73 -8.54 -12.91
N PRO A 129 12.94 -8.40 -11.59
CA PRO A 129 13.36 -7.12 -11.02
C PRO A 129 14.71 -6.65 -11.57
N LEU A 130 15.61 -7.56 -11.94
CA LEU A 130 16.90 -7.20 -12.54
C LEU A 130 16.77 -6.65 -13.97
N LYS A 131 15.59 -6.82 -14.58
CA LYS A 131 15.20 -6.23 -15.87
C LYS A 131 14.17 -5.12 -15.70
N TYR A 132 14.05 -4.56 -14.49
CA TYR A 132 13.12 -3.49 -14.18
C TYR A 132 11.66 -3.86 -14.45
N LYS A 133 11.26 -5.12 -14.22
CA LYS A 133 9.87 -5.57 -14.40
C LYS A 133 9.27 -6.10 -13.11
N ILE A 134 7.99 -5.79 -12.89
CA ILE A 134 7.18 -6.24 -11.74
C ILE A 134 5.86 -6.77 -12.26
N ASN A 135 5.33 -7.83 -11.65
CA ASN A 135 3.96 -8.29 -11.86
C ASN A 135 3.09 -7.95 -10.65
N VAL A 136 2.04 -7.15 -10.86
CA VAL A 136 1.03 -6.84 -9.84
C VAL A 136 -0.32 -7.28 -10.38
N TRP A 137 -0.92 -8.31 -9.78
CA TRP A 137 -2.23 -8.87 -10.18
C TRP A 137 -2.43 -9.02 -11.69
N ARG A 138 -1.50 -9.72 -12.36
CA ARG A 138 -1.51 -10.03 -13.81
C ARG A 138 -1.16 -8.86 -14.73
N ALA A 139 -0.99 -7.65 -14.21
CA ALA A 139 -0.45 -6.54 -14.98
C ALA A 139 1.08 -6.49 -14.82
N ILE A 140 1.79 -6.38 -15.94
CA ILE A 140 3.24 -6.18 -15.96
C ILE A 140 3.51 -4.68 -15.98
N PHE A 141 4.42 -4.28 -15.11
CA PHE A 141 4.89 -2.92 -14.99
C PHE A 141 6.39 -2.87 -15.21
N THR A 142 6.85 -1.78 -15.79
CA THR A 142 8.27 -1.41 -15.76
C THR A 142 8.49 -0.32 -14.73
N TYR A 143 9.72 -0.14 -14.31
CA TYR A 143 10.08 0.94 -13.40
C TYR A 143 11.47 1.48 -13.70
N ASN A 144 11.82 2.62 -13.11
CA ASN A 144 13.14 3.22 -13.25
C ASN A 144 13.86 3.34 -11.89
N ASP A 145 15.09 3.86 -11.92
CA ASP A 145 15.90 4.06 -10.73
C ASP A 145 15.30 5.08 -9.74
N ALA A 146 14.43 5.98 -10.21
CA ALA A 146 13.71 6.93 -9.36
C ALA A 146 12.49 6.29 -8.67
N GLY A 147 12.16 5.04 -9.00
CA GLY A 147 10.99 4.34 -8.48
C GLY A 147 9.68 4.77 -9.17
N GLU A 148 9.73 5.44 -10.31
CA GLU A 148 8.54 5.69 -11.12
C GLU A 148 8.11 4.39 -11.80
N VAL A 149 6.81 4.12 -11.79
CA VAL A 149 6.22 2.89 -12.30
C VAL A 149 5.42 3.19 -13.57
N TYR A 150 5.60 2.40 -14.61
CA TYR A 150 4.96 2.52 -15.92
C TYR A 150 4.25 1.21 -16.27
N TYR A 151 3.09 1.29 -16.90
CA TYR A 151 2.40 0.10 -17.37
C TYR A 151 3.04 -0.40 -18.67
N ASP A 152 3.47 -1.66 -18.70
CA ASP A 152 4.24 -2.23 -19.83
C ASP A 152 3.44 -2.21 -21.15
N HIS A 153 2.10 -2.24 -21.07
CA HIS A 153 1.22 -2.25 -22.24
C HIS A 153 1.15 -0.91 -22.98
N ASP A 154 1.05 0.22 -22.25
CA ASP A 154 0.88 1.55 -22.85
C ASP A 154 2.11 2.47 -22.67
N GLY A 155 3.07 2.10 -21.83
CA GLY A 155 4.26 2.89 -21.53
C GLY A 155 4.00 4.11 -20.64
N GLU A 156 2.75 4.33 -20.22
CA GLU A 156 2.35 5.51 -19.46
C GLU A 156 2.63 5.31 -17.97
N ARG A 157 3.05 6.38 -17.30
CA ARG A 157 3.31 6.36 -15.85
C ARG A 157 2.00 6.06 -15.11
N VAL A 158 2.09 5.14 -14.14
CA VAL A 158 0.96 4.68 -13.32
C VAL A 158 1.18 4.86 -11.83
N GLY A 159 2.38 5.16 -11.37
CA GLY A 159 2.63 5.23 -9.94
C GLY A 159 4.06 5.53 -9.56
N THR A 160 4.32 5.40 -8.26
CA THR A 160 5.63 5.58 -7.64
C THR A 160 5.83 4.55 -6.53
N MET A 161 7.06 4.07 -6.35
CA MET A 161 7.45 3.16 -5.29
C MET A 161 7.89 3.90 -4.03
N TYR A 162 7.57 3.31 -2.87
CA TYR A 162 7.88 3.84 -1.55
C TYR A 162 8.34 2.72 -0.62
N CYS A 163 9.30 3.00 0.25
CA CYS A 163 9.76 2.05 1.26
C CYS A 163 9.21 2.35 2.63
N ARG A 164 7.89 2.50 2.71
CA ARG A 164 7.16 2.67 3.96
C ARG A 164 5.84 1.93 3.85
N ILE A 165 5.35 1.44 4.98
CA ILE A 165 3.99 0.88 5.12
C ILE A 165 3.21 1.78 6.06
N GLY A 166 2.00 2.18 5.67
CA GLY A 166 1.20 3.10 6.45
C GLY A 166 -0.25 3.09 6.02
N THR A 167 -1.08 3.69 6.85
CA THR A 167 -2.53 3.80 6.62
C THR A 167 -2.87 4.77 5.50
N GLU A 168 -1.94 5.67 5.16
CA GLU A 168 -2.09 6.64 4.10
C GLU A 168 -1.11 6.34 2.96
N CYS A 169 -1.56 6.55 1.73
CA CYS A 169 -0.65 6.68 0.62
C CYS A 169 0.15 7.97 0.81
N TRP A 170 1.45 7.82 0.99
CA TRP A 170 2.38 8.91 1.28
C TRP A 170 2.21 10.02 0.24
N LYS A 171 1.69 11.15 0.72
CA LYS A 171 1.64 12.43 0.02
C LYS A 171 2.86 13.25 0.39
#